data_AF-A0A7Y3DQS6-F1
#
_entry.id   AF-A0A7Y3DQS6-F1
#
_cell.length_a   1.000
_cell.length_b   1.000
_cell.length_c   1.000
_cell.angle_alpha   90.00
_cell.angle_beta   90.00
_cell.angle_gamma   90.00
#
_symmetry.space_group_name_H-M   'P 1'
#
loop_
_entity.id
_entity.type
_entity.pdbx_description
1 polymer ?
#
loop_
_entity_poly.entity_id
_entity_poly.type
_entity_poly.pdbx_seq_one_letter_code
_entity_poly.pdbx_strand_id
1 'polypeptide(L)'
;MQDKKTDFYSQAHLLVAAIRVYEHLHSRPPTLDDLSQSIHLSIEQANFICRKLEELNIIEAVEVSYGVRLFVRDHIKIEDIPRNEPESNLEEELKKFQDNQKAISQKVESLKAQQQQKKKNLFAEMERKLKKELEKKQKNNS
;
A
#
# COMPACT_ATOMS: atom_id res chain seq x y z
N MET A 1 9.06 -17.90 -21.08
CA MET A 1 9.02 -16.62 -21.83
C MET A 1 10.10 -15.74 -21.23
N GLN A 2 11.03 -15.29 -22.06
CA GLN A 2 12.25 -14.58 -21.63
C GLN A 2 11.93 -13.33 -20.81
N ASP A 3 12.66 -13.11 -19.71
CA ASP A 3 12.75 -11.86 -18.96
C ASP A 3 13.15 -10.72 -19.90
N LYS A 4 12.15 -10.13 -20.55
CA LYS A 4 12.32 -8.87 -21.25
C LYS A 4 12.27 -7.82 -20.15
N LYS A 5 13.46 -7.38 -19.72
CA LYS A 5 13.64 -6.12 -18.99
C LYS A 5 12.86 -5.05 -19.73
N THR A 6 11.69 -4.72 -19.20
CA THR A 6 10.73 -3.81 -19.83
C THR A 6 10.92 -2.50 -19.11
N ASP A 7 11.49 -1.54 -19.83
CA ASP A 7 11.60 -0.15 -19.41
C ASP A 7 10.24 0.40 -18.98
N PHE A 8 10.27 1.42 -18.12
CA PHE A 8 9.05 2.04 -17.59
C PHE A 8 8.11 2.52 -18.70
N TYR A 9 8.64 3.00 -19.81
CA TYR A 9 7.87 3.38 -20.99
C TYR A 9 7.09 2.20 -21.58
N SER A 10 7.71 1.03 -21.76
CA SER A 10 7.01 -0.17 -22.25
C SER A 10 5.96 -0.66 -21.25
N GLN A 11 6.26 -0.61 -19.96
CA GLN A 11 5.32 -0.99 -18.89
C GLN A 11 4.11 -0.03 -18.83
N ALA A 12 4.33 1.27 -19.02
CA ALA A 12 3.30 2.28 -19.08
C ALA A 12 2.32 2.01 -20.24
N HIS A 13 2.85 1.73 -21.43
CA HIS A 13 2.04 1.35 -22.60
C HIS A 13 1.25 0.07 -22.38
N LEU A 14 1.89 -0.95 -21.80
CA LEU A 14 1.23 -2.22 -21.49
C LEU A 14 0.07 -2.02 -20.52
N LEU A 15 0.27 -1.23 -19.46
CA LEU A 15 -0.75 -0.98 -18.44
C LEU A 15 -1.94 -0.20 -19.04
N VAL A 16 -1.68 0.85 -19.82
CA VAL A 16 -2.74 1.62 -20.49
C VAL A 16 -3.51 0.76 -21.50
N ALA A 17 -2.81 -0.09 -22.26
CA ALA A 17 -3.44 -1.04 -23.16
C ALA A 17 -4.33 -2.04 -22.39
N ALA A 18 -3.84 -2.58 -21.27
CA ALA A 18 -4.59 -3.48 -20.41
C ALA A 18 -5.86 -2.82 -19.86
N ILE A 19 -5.79 -1.56 -19.42
CA ILE A 19 -6.98 -0.82 -18.98
C ILE A 19 -8.03 -0.76 -20.09
N ARG A 20 -7.62 -0.34 -21.30
CA ARG A 20 -8.54 -0.20 -22.44
C ARG A 20 -9.17 -1.53 -22.85
N VAL A 21 -8.38 -2.59 -22.90
CA VAL A 21 -8.86 -3.94 -23.21
C VAL A 21 -9.85 -4.40 -22.15
N TYR A 22 -9.52 -4.20 -20.87
CA TYR A 22 -10.39 -4.59 -19.77
C TYR A 22 -11.73 -3.84 -19.80
N GLU A 23 -11.68 -2.52 -19.99
CA GLU A 23 -12.86 -1.65 -20.13
C GLU A 23 -13.75 -2.11 -21.27
N HIS A 24 -13.15 -2.44 -22.42
CA HIS A 24 -13.90 -2.94 -23.58
C HIS A 24 -14.58 -4.29 -23.28
N LEU A 25 -13.88 -5.22 -22.62
CA LEU A 25 -14.39 -6.56 -22.35
C LEU A 25 -15.49 -6.59 -21.27
N HIS A 26 -15.34 -5.79 -20.22
CA HIS A 26 -16.21 -5.86 -19.03
C HIS A 26 -17.17 -4.67 -18.90
N SER A 27 -17.10 -3.70 -19.83
CA SER A 27 -17.86 -2.45 -19.78
C SER A 27 -17.72 -1.70 -18.44
N ARG A 28 -16.58 -1.89 -17.77
CA ARG A 28 -16.25 -1.25 -16.49
C ARG A 28 -14.75 -0.97 -16.40
N PRO A 29 -14.34 0.13 -15.74
CA PRO A 29 -12.95 0.38 -15.42
C PRO A 29 -12.38 -0.73 -14.53
N PRO A 30 -11.15 -1.19 -14.80
CA PRO A 30 -10.48 -2.21 -13.99
C PRO A 30 -10.10 -1.67 -12.61
N THR A 31 -10.01 -2.60 -11.67
CA THR A 31 -9.30 -2.39 -10.40
C THR A 31 -7.83 -2.77 -10.54
N LEU A 32 -7.03 -2.45 -9.53
CA LEU A 32 -5.62 -2.87 -9.49
C LEU A 32 -5.47 -4.40 -9.53
N ASP A 33 -6.38 -5.13 -8.89
CA ASP A 33 -6.37 -6.60 -8.88
C ASP A 33 -6.69 -7.16 -10.27
N ASP A 34 -7.72 -6.60 -10.92
CA ASP A 34 -8.08 -6.95 -12.31
C ASP A 34 -6.88 -6.76 -13.25
N LEU A 35 -6.14 -5.65 -13.09
CA LEU A 35 -4.93 -5.42 -13.89
C LEU A 35 -3.83 -6.43 -13.58
N SER A 36 -3.49 -6.64 -12.31
CA SER A 36 -2.47 -7.60 -11.88
C SER A 36 -2.71 -9.00 -12.46
N GLN A 37 -3.97 -9.47 -12.46
CA GLN A 37 -4.36 -10.73 -13.08
C GLN A 37 -4.21 -10.72 -14.61
N SER A 38 -4.58 -9.63 -15.27
CA SER A 38 -4.56 -9.54 -16.74
C SER A 38 -3.13 -9.50 -17.33
N ILE A 39 -2.21 -8.76 -16.71
CA ILE A 39 -0.85 -8.54 -17.22
C ILE A 39 0.21 -9.39 -16.51
N HIS A 40 -0.19 -10.24 -15.56
CA HIS A 40 0.68 -11.12 -14.77
C HIS A 40 1.81 -10.36 -14.05
N LEU A 41 1.53 -9.13 -13.59
CA LEU A 41 2.44 -8.36 -12.72
C LEU A 41 2.05 -8.55 -11.26
N SER A 42 3.03 -8.43 -10.35
CA SER A 42 2.72 -8.38 -8.92
C SER A 42 1.87 -7.14 -8.60
N ILE A 43 1.04 -7.22 -7.56
CA ILE A 43 0.20 -6.10 -7.13
C ILE A 43 1.08 -4.88 -6.78
N GLU A 44 2.27 -5.09 -6.19
CA GLU A 44 3.16 -3.97 -5.87
C GLU A 44 3.72 -3.30 -7.11
N GLN A 45 4.11 -4.08 -8.13
CA GLN A 45 4.60 -3.55 -9.40
C GLN A 45 3.50 -2.78 -10.13
N ALA A 46 2.29 -3.36 -10.22
CA ALA A 46 1.14 -2.70 -10.83
C ALA A 46 0.80 -1.39 -10.10
N ASN A 47 0.85 -1.39 -8.76
CA ASN A 47 0.57 -0.20 -7.95
C ASN A 47 1.62 0.89 -8.17
N PHE A 48 2.90 0.51 -8.19
CA PHE A 48 4.00 1.43 -8.43
C PHE A 48 3.86 2.12 -9.79
N ILE A 49 3.61 1.35 -10.85
CA ILE A 49 3.42 1.88 -12.19
C ILE A 49 2.19 2.79 -12.21
N CYS A 50 1.06 2.36 -11.61
CA CYS A 50 -0.15 3.18 -11.54
C CYS A 50 0.11 4.54 -10.85
N ARG A 51 0.83 4.55 -9.72
CA ARG A 51 1.15 5.79 -9.00
C ARG A 51 2.01 6.73 -9.84
N LYS A 52 3.05 6.23 -10.50
CA LYS A 52 3.87 7.07 -11.40
C LYS A 52 3.06 7.61 -12.58
N LEU A 53 2.19 6.80 -13.16
CA LEU A 53 1.32 7.24 -14.25
C LEU A 53 0.28 8.28 -13.79
N GLU A 54 -0.21 8.17 -12.56
CA GLU A 54 -1.11 9.14 -11.94
C GLU A 54 -0.39 10.47 -11.68
N GLU A 55 0.84 10.45 -11.15
CA GLU A 55 1.68 11.64 -10.97
C GLU A 55 1.92 12.38 -12.30
N LEU A 56 2.12 11.64 -13.38
CA LEU A 56 2.27 12.16 -14.74
C LEU A 56 0.93 12.57 -15.39
N ASN A 57 -0.20 12.39 -14.69
CA ASN A 57 -1.55 12.67 -15.19
C ASN A 57 -1.88 11.90 -16.49
N ILE A 58 -1.35 10.68 -16.63
CA ILE A 58 -1.62 9.75 -17.73
C ILE A 58 -2.88 8.93 -17.41
N ILE A 59 -2.98 8.47 -16.17
CA ILE A 59 -4.15 7.75 -15.65
C ILE A 59 -4.74 8.51 -14.45
N GLU A 60 -5.96 8.15 -14.08
CA GLU A 60 -6.64 8.64 -12.90
C GLU A 60 -7.15 7.46 -12.07
N ALA A 61 -6.87 7.47 -10.77
CA ALA A 61 -7.39 6.51 -9.81
C ALA A 61 -8.56 7.14 -9.05
N VAL A 62 -9.79 6.67 -9.30
CA VAL A 62 -10.98 7.16 -8.61
C VAL A 62 -11.42 6.12 -7.57
N GLU A 63 -11.45 6.55 -6.30
CA GLU A 63 -12.01 5.73 -5.23
C GLU A 63 -13.54 5.70 -5.32
N VAL A 64 -14.10 4.50 -5.41
CA VAL A 64 -15.55 4.26 -5.36
C VAL A 64 -15.87 3.25 -4.26
N SER A 65 -17.15 3.08 -3.94
CA SER A 65 -17.63 2.23 -2.84
C SER A 65 -17.13 0.76 -2.88
N TYR A 66 -16.66 0.30 -4.04
CA TYR A 66 -16.18 -1.07 -4.29
C TYR A 66 -14.68 -1.12 -4.64
N GLY A 67 -13.92 -0.10 -4.26
CA GLY A 67 -12.47 -0.03 -4.46
C GLY A 67 -12.03 1.07 -5.42
N VAL A 68 -10.74 1.07 -5.75
CA VAL A 68 -10.15 2.07 -6.66
C VAL A 68 -10.30 1.60 -8.10
N ARG A 69 -10.89 2.46 -8.92
CA ARG A 69 -11.06 2.26 -10.37
C ARG A 69 -10.06 3.11 -11.14
N LEU A 70 -9.45 2.51 -12.16
CA LEU A 70 -8.41 3.13 -12.96
C LEU A 70 -8.96 3.58 -14.30
N PHE A 71 -8.75 4.84 -14.66
CA PHE A 71 -9.20 5.45 -15.90
C PHE A 71 -8.01 5.98 -16.69
N VAL A 72 -8.06 5.85 -18.02
CA VAL A 72 -7.05 6.47 -18.90
C VAL A 72 -7.46 7.92 -19.16
N ARG A 73 -6.60 8.89 -18.80
CA ARG A 73 -6.82 10.30 -19.12
C ARG A 73 -6.10 10.69 -20.41
N ASP A 74 -4.78 10.80 -20.34
CA ASP A 74 -3.97 11.27 -21.45
C ASP A 74 -2.80 10.30 -21.71
N HIS A 75 -3.08 9.31 -22.54
CA HIS A 75 -2.11 8.31 -22.97
C HIS A 75 -0.98 8.88 -23.85
N ILE A 76 -1.11 10.08 -24.41
CA ILE A 76 -0.07 10.66 -25.29
C ILE A 76 1.15 11.05 -24.47
N LYS A 77 0.94 11.47 -23.22
CA LYS A 77 2.02 11.81 -22.28
C LYS A 77 2.98 10.66 -21.97
N ILE A 78 2.63 9.42 -22.30
CA ILE A 78 3.55 8.30 -22.23
C ILE A 78 4.73 8.50 -23.20
N GLU A 79 4.52 9.18 -24.32
CA GLU A 79 5.58 9.49 -25.29
C GLU A 79 6.62 10.50 -24.78
N ASP A 80 6.28 11.27 -23.75
CA ASP A 80 7.23 12.18 -23.08
C ASP A 80 8.17 11.43 -22.12
N ILE A 81 7.90 10.14 -21.84
CA ILE A 81 8.73 9.32 -20.94
C ILE A 81 10.00 8.89 -21.68
N PRO A 82 11.20 9.09 -21.09
CA PRO A 82 12.45 8.66 -21.70
C PRO A 82 12.54 7.13 -21.78
N ARG A 83 12.71 6.61 -23.00
CA ARG A 83 12.77 5.16 -23.30
C ARG A 83 14.06 4.45 -22.87
N ASN A 84 15.07 5.19 -22.40
CA ASN A 84 16.43 4.68 -22.18
C ASN A 84 16.96 4.92 -20.75
N GLU A 85 16.11 5.27 -19.78
CA GLU A 85 16.56 5.25 -18.39
C GLU A 85 16.70 3.80 -17.92
N PRO A 86 17.87 3.38 -17.41
CA PRO A 86 18.07 2.01 -16.95
C PRO A 86 17.15 1.71 -15.76
N GLU A 87 16.57 0.49 -15.76
CA GLU A 87 15.66 -0.07 -14.74
C GLU A 87 16.14 0.00 -13.28
N SER A 88 17.38 0.45 -13.02
CA SER A 88 17.94 0.65 -11.68
C SER A 88 16.97 1.41 -10.78
N ASN A 89 16.27 2.41 -11.30
CA ASN A 89 15.32 3.18 -10.50
C ASN A 89 14.08 2.36 -10.07
N LEU A 90 13.54 1.50 -10.92
CA LEU A 90 12.30 0.78 -10.64
C LEU A 90 12.50 -0.30 -9.57
N GLU A 91 13.52 -1.15 -9.74
CA GLU A 91 13.85 -2.18 -8.75
C GLU A 91 14.34 -1.57 -7.44
N GLU A 92 15.15 -0.49 -7.48
CA GLU A 92 15.57 0.21 -6.28
C GLU A 92 14.42 0.91 -5.56
N GLU A 93 13.50 1.53 -6.28
CA GLU A 93 12.32 2.18 -5.70
C GLU A 93 11.36 1.15 -5.09
N LEU A 94 11.16 0.00 -5.75
CA LEU A 94 10.40 -1.12 -5.18
C LEU A 94 11.07 -1.65 -3.91
N LYS A 95 12.40 -1.79 -3.92
CA LYS A 95 13.16 -2.21 -2.73
C LYS A 95 13.03 -1.19 -1.59
N LYS A 96 13.18 0.11 -1.88
CA LYS A 96 12.95 1.21 -0.91
C LYS A 96 11.52 1.18 -0.37
N PHE A 97 10.52 0.91 -1.22
CA PHE A 97 9.14 0.81 -0.80
C PHE A 97 8.90 -0.39 0.13
N GLN A 98 9.44 -1.57 -0.22
CA GLN A 98 9.40 -2.75 0.65
C GLN A 98 10.10 -2.51 2.00
N ASP A 99 11.27 -1.88 1.99
CA ASP A 99 12.02 -1.56 3.21
C ASP A 99 11.27 -0.55 4.09
N ASN A 100 10.64 0.46 3.49
CA ASN A 100 9.76 1.40 4.20
C ASN A 100 8.54 0.69 4.79
N GLN A 101 7.91 -0.24 4.07
CA GLN A 101 6.76 -0.99 4.58
C GLN A 101 7.16 -1.88 5.76
N LYS A 102 8.32 -2.54 5.70
CA LYS A 102 8.88 -3.31 6.83
C LYS A 102 9.13 -2.43 8.05
N ALA A 103 9.71 -1.25 7.86
CA ALA A 103 9.97 -0.30 8.94
C ALA A 103 8.66 0.22 9.58
N ILE A 104 7.62 0.46 8.78
CA ILE A 104 6.29 0.86 9.28
C ILE A 104 5.66 -0.28 10.08
N SER A 105 5.68 -1.51 9.58
CA SER A 105 5.15 -2.69 10.29
C SER A 105 5.84 -2.92 11.63
N GLN A 106 7.17 -2.81 11.68
CA GLN A 106 7.93 -2.92 12.94
C GLN A 106 7.55 -1.81 13.94
N LYS A 107 7.35 -0.56 13.48
CA LYS A 107 6.87 0.53 14.34
C LYS A 107 5.47 0.25 14.88
N VAL A 108 4.54 -0.20 14.05
CA VAL A 108 3.17 -0.54 14.48
C VAL A 108 3.17 -1.68 15.50
N GLU A 109 3.99 -2.71 15.29
CA GLU A 109 4.13 -3.82 16.23
C GLU A 109 4.70 -3.36 17.58
N SER A 110 5.74 -2.52 17.55
CA SER A 110 6.34 -1.96 18.77
C SER A 110 5.36 -1.06 19.55
N LEU A 111 4.53 -0.26 18.85
CA LEU A 111 3.51 0.58 19.47
C LEU A 111 2.39 -0.26 20.10
N LYS A 112 1.98 -1.33 19.42
CA LYS A 112 0.97 -2.27 19.95
C LYS A 112 1.48 -3.00 21.19
N ALA A 113 2.73 -3.47 21.16
CA ALA A 113 3.39 -4.09 22.31
C ALA A 113 3.51 -3.11 23.49
N GLN A 114 3.91 -1.86 23.24
CA GLN A 114 3.97 -0.82 24.27
C GLN A 114 2.59 -0.48 24.84
N GLN A 115 1.55 -0.39 24.02
CA GLN A 115 0.18 -0.17 24.51
C GLN A 115 -0.31 -1.34 25.38
N GLN A 116 0.00 -2.58 25.00
CA GLN A 116 -0.40 -3.76 25.75
C GLN A 116 0.34 -3.83 27.10
N GLN A 117 1.62 -3.46 27.13
CA GLN A 117 2.40 -3.37 28.36
C GLN A 117 1.91 -2.24 29.27
N LYS A 118 1.60 -1.06 28.71
CA LYS A 118 1.00 0.04 29.47
C LYS A 118 -0.33 -0.35 30.09
N LYS A 119 -1.21 -1.05 29.35
CA LYS A 119 -2.48 -1.57 29.89
C LYS A 119 -2.24 -2.53 31.05
N LYS A 120 -1.34 -3.52 30.91
CA LYS A 120 -0.99 -4.47 32.00
C LYS A 120 -0.48 -3.74 33.24
N ASN A 121 0.41 -2.77 33.07
CA ASN A 121 0.94 -1.97 34.18
C ASN A 121 -0.15 -1.14 34.87
N LEU A 122 -1.07 -0.55 34.10
CA LEU A 122 -2.19 0.23 34.64
C LEU A 122 -3.15 -0.64 35.47
N PHE A 123 -3.47 -1.85 34.99
CA PHE A 123 -4.28 -2.81 35.72
C PHE A 123 -3.61 -3.24 37.03
N ALA A 124 -2.31 -3.57 36.98
CA ALA A 124 -1.55 -3.94 38.17
C ALA A 124 -1.47 -2.81 39.19
N GLU A 125 -1.36 -1.55 38.75
CA GLU A 125 -1.37 -0.39 39.64
C GLU A 125 -2.76 -0.16 40.27
N MET A 126 -3.83 -0.31 39.50
CA MET A 126 -5.20 -0.24 40.02
C MET A 126 -5.47 -1.31 41.08
N GLU A 127 -5.10 -2.57 40.83
CA GLU A 127 -5.27 -3.65 41.81
C GLU A 127 -4.49 -3.38 43.11
N ARG A 128 -3.26 -2.87 43.00
CA ARG A 128 -2.45 -2.50 44.17
C ARG A 128 -3.10 -1.36 44.96
N LYS A 129 -3.62 -0.33 44.30
CA LYS A 129 -4.33 0.77 44.97
C LYS A 129 -5.62 0.29 45.64
N LEU A 130 -6.39 -0.57 44.96
CA LEU A 130 -7.63 -1.13 45.49
C LEU A 130 -7.38 -1.98 46.74
N LYS A 131 -6.37 -2.86 46.72
CA LYS A 131 -5.98 -3.67 47.90
C LYS A 131 -5.55 -2.78 49.08
N LYS A 132 -4.72 -1.77 48.85
CA LYS A 132 -4.28 -0.84 49.90
C LYS A 132 -5.43 -0.06 50.53
N GLU A 133 -6.42 0.36 49.74
CA GLU A 133 -7.61 1.06 50.24
C GLU A 133 -8.52 0.13 51.06
N LEU A 134 -8.64 -1.14 50.67
CA LEU A 134 -9.38 -2.16 51.43
C LEU A 134 -8.70 -2.48 52.78
N GLU A 135 -7.38 -2.62 52.80
CA GLU A 135 -6.61 -2.85 54.03
C GLU A 135 -6.69 -1.66 55.00
N LYS A 136 -6.67 -0.42 54.48
CA LYS A 136 -6.89 0.79 55.28
C LYS A 136 -8.30 0.86 55.86
N LYS A 137 -9.33 0.49 55.10
CA LYS A 137 -10.72 0.45 55.60
C LYS A 137 -10.92 -0.64 56.65
N GLN A 138 -10.25 -1.78 56.54
CA GLN A 138 -10.31 -2.84 57.56
C GLN A 138 -9.62 -2.43 58.87
N LYS A 139 -8.51 -1.68 58.81
CA LYS A 139 -7.81 -1.17 60.01
C LYS A 139 -8.54 -0.03 60.74
N ASN A 140 -9.44 0.68 60.08
CA ASN A 140 -10.22 1.77 60.71
C ASN A 140 -11.57 1.31 61.31
N ASN A 141 -11.93 0.03 61.13
CA ASN A 141 -13.17 -0.58 61.66
C ASN A 141 -12.89 -1.66 62.73
N SER A 142 -11.67 -1.69 63.30
CA SER A 142 -11.29 -2.47 64.50
C SER A 142 -10.71 -1.53 65.54
#